data_AF-A0A3D6AJ24-F1
#
_entry.id   AF-A0A3D6AJ24-F1
#
_cell.length_a   1.000
_cell.length_b   1.000
_cell.length_c   1.000
_cell.angle_alpha   90.00
_cell.angle_beta   90.00
_cell.angle_gamma   90.00
#
_symmetry.space_group_name_H-M   'P 1'
#
loop_
_entity.id
_entity.type
_entity.pdbx_description
1 polymer ?
#
loop_
_entity_poly.entity_id
_entity_poly.type
_entity_poly.pdbx_seq_one_letter_code
_entity_poly.pdbx_strand_id
1 'polypeptide(L)'
;MLRAGIFALATGFMSLTAGAADLLKGKVVYEAGCVACHSTGAAGAPKVGDAAAWAPRIKNGAATLYASALKGKGAMPAKGGNGSLADADVRAAVDYMVSQSEGGKAAAATAAPAPAAAAAAPAPMPVAAVGASVNTFNRLMKPPAERNLPPARDGIHDPENDGTHSLQPPLAAFGSMARNNDGNRVDWVKTLGENRITPRFDRNDPNAKPMVMDLNIVREVKGSMPDVVYPHKQHTEWLDCSNCHPAIFVPQKGANQISMASILLGQGCGVCHGKVAFPVSDCRRCHSKSKPLPARADAKP
;
A
#
# COMPACT_ATOMS: atom_id res chain seq x y z
N MET A 1 -22.89 65.36 -14.61
CA MET A 1 -22.06 64.85 -13.50
C MET A 1 -22.46 63.39 -13.25
N LEU A 2 -21.75 62.43 -13.83
CA LEU A 2 -22.05 61.00 -13.72
C LEU A 2 -20.83 60.30 -13.09
N ARG A 3 -20.96 59.78 -11.87
CA ARG A 3 -19.91 59.03 -11.17
C ARG A 3 -19.88 57.61 -11.72
N ALA A 4 -18.86 57.28 -12.51
CA ALA A 4 -18.59 55.91 -12.94
C ALA A 4 -17.81 55.16 -11.85
N GLY A 5 -18.40 54.08 -11.34
CA GLY A 5 -17.76 53.15 -10.41
C GLY A 5 -16.79 52.23 -11.14
N ILE A 6 -15.57 52.14 -10.61
CA ILE A 6 -14.54 51.21 -11.06
C ILE A 6 -14.81 49.87 -10.37
N PHE A 7 -15.36 48.92 -11.12
CA PHE A 7 -15.40 47.51 -10.73
C PHE A 7 -13.99 46.92 -10.87
N ALA A 8 -13.37 46.56 -9.75
CA ALA A 8 -12.15 45.78 -9.74
C ALA A 8 -12.49 44.33 -10.17
N LEU A 9 -12.07 43.92 -11.36
CA LEU A 9 -12.03 42.52 -11.75
C LEU A 9 -10.90 41.83 -10.97
N ALA A 10 -11.26 41.02 -9.99
CA ALA A 10 -10.35 40.05 -9.39
C ALA A 10 -10.13 38.89 -10.37
N THR A 11 -9.00 38.88 -11.07
CA THR A 11 -8.50 37.72 -11.80
C THR A 11 -8.00 36.68 -10.79
N GLY A 12 -8.87 35.72 -10.45
CA GLY A 12 -8.50 34.55 -9.66
C GLY A 12 -7.57 33.63 -10.47
N PHE A 13 -6.29 33.59 -10.09
CA PHE A 13 -5.38 32.51 -10.47
C PHE A 13 -5.87 31.23 -9.77
N MET A 14 -6.53 30.34 -10.51
CA MET A 14 -6.90 29.02 -10.00
C MET A 14 -5.65 28.15 -9.92
N SER A 15 -5.03 28.13 -8.74
CA SER A 15 -3.90 27.25 -8.44
C SER A 15 -4.38 25.79 -8.48
N LEU A 16 -3.96 25.05 -9.50
CA LEU A 16 -4.32 23.66 -9.70
C LEU A 16 -3.36 22.75 -8.91
N THR A 17 -3.48 22.73 -7.59
CA THR A 17 -2.95 21.61 -6.81
C THR A 17 -3.95 20.47 -6.94
N ALA A 18 -3.58 19.41 -7.67
CA ALA A 18 -4.36 18.17 -7.69
C ALA A 18 -4.61 17.74 -6.23
N GLY A 19 -5.88 17.48 -5.89
CA GLY A 19 -6.23 17.08 -4.54
C GLY A 19 -5.58 15.74 -4.19
N ALA A 20 -5.35 15.48 -2.91
CA ALA A 20 -4.83 14.18 -2.46
C ALA A 20 -5.69 12.99 -2.94
N ALA A 21 -7.00 13.21 -3.12
CA ALA A 21 -7.91 12.23 -3.71
C ALA A 21 -7.67 11.98 -5.21
N ASP A 22 -7.34 13.02 -5.98
CA ASP A 22 -7.04 12.92 -7.41
C ASP A 22 -5.72 12.20 -7.66
N LEU A 23 -4.71 12.47 -6.82
CA LEU A 23 -3.42 11.77 -6.87
C LEU A 23 -3.55 10.29 -6.51
N LEU A 24 -4.43 9.94 -5.56
CA LEU A 24 -4.69 8.54 -5.23
C LEU A 24 -5.36 7.80 -6.40
N LYS A 25 -6.33 8.45 -7.06
CA LYS A 25 -6.96 7.91 -8.27
C LYS A 25 -5.94 7.73 -9.40
N GLY A 26 -5.07 8.73 -9.57
CA GLY A 26 -3.96 8.70 -10.52
C GLY A 26 -2.99 7.54 -10.27
N LYS A 27 -2.65 7.26 -9.01
CA LYS A 27 -1.82 6.12 -8.63
C LYS A 27 -2.41 4.79 -9.08
N VAL A 28 -3.71 4.58 -8.89
CA VAL A 28 -4.39 3.35 -9.30
C VAL A 28 -4.29 3.14 -10.82
N VAL A 29 -4.53 4.20 -11.60
CA VAL A 29 -4.43 4.14 -13.07
C VAL A 29 -2.98 3.92 -13.52
N TYR A 30 -2.02 4.55 -12.83
CA TYR A 30 -0.60 4.35 -13.08
C TYR A 30 -0.19 2.88 -12.88
N GLU A 31 -0.57 2.28 -11.75
CA GLU A 31 -0.24 0.88 -11.42
C GLU A 31 -0.92 -0.12 -12.36
N ALA A 32 -2.11 0.20 -12.87
CA ALA A 32 -2.85 -0.70 -13.75
C ALA A 32 -2.27 -0.84 -15.17
N GLY A 33 -1.45 0.12 -15.64
CA GLY A 33 -0.93 0.04 -17.00
C GLY A 33 0.26 0.93 -17.33
N CYS A 34 0.37 2.11 -16.73
CA CYS A 34 1.48 3.03 -17.02
C CYS A 34 2.83 2.53 -16.47
N VAL A 35 2.79 1.82 -15.33
CA VAL A 35 3.96 1.30 -14.61
C VAL A 35 4.79 0.33 -15.46
N ALA A 36 4.17 -0.38 -16.41
CA ALA A 36 4.84 -1.37 -17.26
C ALA A 36 6.04 -0.80 -18.02
N CYS A 37 5.96 0.45 -18.46
CA CYS A 37 7.06 1.13 -19.13
C CYS A 37 7.73 2.20 -18.25
N HIS A 38 6.95 2.92 -17.43
CA HIS A 38 7.44 4.08 -16.70
C HIS A 38 8.13 3.75 -15.36
N SER A 39 8.17 2.48 -14.93
CA SER A 39 9.00 2.05 -13.80
C SER A 39 10.45 1.81 -14.22
N THR A 40 10.65 1.10 -15.34
CA THR A 40 11.96 0.66 -15.83
C THR A 40 12.53 1.55 -16.93
N GLY A 41 11.72 2.44 -17.50
CA GLY A 41 12.08 3.27 -18.65
C GLY A 41 12.07 2.49 -19.97
N ALA A 42 11.25 1.45 -20.06
CA ALA A 42 11.13 0.62 -21.27
C ALA A 42 10.83 1.49 -22.50
N ALA A 43 11.42 1.13 -23.65
CA ALA A 43 11.31 1.87 -24.91
C ALA A 43 11.64 3.38 -24.81
N GLY A 44 12.48 3.78 -23.85
CA GLY A 44 12.85 5.18 -23.63
C GLY A 44 11.80 5.99 -22.84
N ALA A 45 10.88 5.32 -22.15
CA ALA A 45 9.90 5.98 -21.29
C ALA A 45 10.60 6.75 -20.15
N PRO A 46 10.15 7.97 -19.79
CA PRO A 46 10.68 8.67 -18.63
C PRO A 46 10.30 7.92 -17.34
N LYS A 47 11.32 7.52 -16.57
CA LYS A 47 11.15 6.82 -15.30
C LYS A 47 10.49 7.72 -14.27
N VAL A 48 9.41 7.26 -13.64
CA VAL A 48 8.79 7.99 -12.53
C VAL A 48 9.78 8.05 -11.36
N GLY A 49 9.92 9.22 -10.74
CA GLY A 49 10.93 9.48 -9.72
C GLY A 49 12.25 10.06 -10.25
N ASP A 50 12.49 10.02 -11.56
CA ASP A 50 13.67 10.64 -12.16
C ASP A 50 13.45 12.14 -12.38
N ALA A 51 13.79 12.93 -11.36
CA ALA A 51 13.60 14.38 -11.41
C ALA A 51 14.35 15.06 -12.57
N ALA A 52 15.51 14.53 -12.98
CA ALA A 52 16.28 15.07 -14.09
C ALA A 52 15.57 14.83 -15.43
N ALA A 53 15.02 13.63 -15.62
CA ALA A 53 14.24 13.30 -16.80
C ALA A 53 12.90 14.08 -16.85
N TRP A 54 12.27 14.32 -15.70
CA TRP A 54 10.95 14.97 -15.64
C TRP A 54 11.00 16.50 -15.63
N ALA A 55 12.07 17.13 -15.14
CA ALA A 55 12.20 18.59 -15.10
C ALA A 55 11.91 19.30 -16.45
N PRO A 56 12.50 18.91 -17.61
CA PRO A 56 12.20 19.56 -18.89
C PRO A 56 10.77 19.30 -19.38
N ARG A 57 10.13 18.20 -18.93
CA ARG A 57 8.77 17.83 -19.31
C ARG A 57 7.75 18.65 -18.53
N ILE A 58 7.97 18.79 -17.22
CA ILE A 58 7.16 19.60 -16.32
C ILE A 58 7.20 21.08 -16.73
N LYS A 59 8.36 21.58 -17.18
CA LYS A 59 8.50 22.95 -17.73
C LYS A 59 7.59 23.24 -18.92
N ASN A 60 7.21 22.23 -19.72
CA ASN A 60 6.28 22.41 -20.83
C ASN A 60 4.81 22.52 -20.39
N GLY A 61 4.54 22.32 -19.09
CA GLY A 61 3.22 22.46 -18.50
C GLY A 61 2.35 21.20 -18.57
N ALA A 62 1.41 21.10 -17.63
CA ALA A 62 0.54 19.94 -17.46
C ALA A 62 -0.32 19.65 -18.70
N ALA A 63 -0.83 20.70 -19.37
CA ALA A 63 -1.65 20.55 -20.58
C ALA A 63 -0.92 19.78 -21.69
N THR A 64 0.38 20.02 -21.88
CA THR A 64 1.20 19.33 -22.89
C THR A 64 1.47 17.88 -22.50
N LEU A 65 1.64 17.59 -21.20
CA LEU A 65 1.79 16.23 -20.71
C LEU A 65 0.51 15.43 -20.88
N TYR A 66 -0.64 16.02 -20.55
CA TYR A 66 -1.95 15.42 -20.78
C TYR A 66 -2.20 15.14 -22.25
N ALA A 67 -1.90 16.11 -23.13
CA ALA A 67 -2.06 15.92 -24.57
C ALA A 67 -1.21 14.76 -25.09
N SER A 68 0.04 14.66 -24.61
CA SER A 68 0.94 13.56 -24.98
C SER A 68 0.40 12.21 -24.49
N ALA A 69 -0.09 12.13 -23.25
CA ALA A 69 -0.64 10.90 -22.67
C ALA A 69 -1.96 10.46 -23.35
N LEU A 70 -2.83 11.40 -23.69
CA LEU A 70 -4.12 11.12 -24.32
C LEU A 70 -3.98 10.71 -25.78
N LYS A 71 -3.10 11.38 -26.55
CA LYS A 71 -2.92 11.13 -27.98
C LYS A 71 -1.83 10.11 -28.31
N GLY A 72 -0.98 9.79 -27.35
CA GLY A 72 0.24 9.01 -27.57
C GLY A 72 1.38 9.87 -28.11
N LYS A 73 2.62 9.42 -27.92
CA LYS A 73 3.83 10.09 -28.40
C LYS A 73 4.98 9.12 -28.56
N GLY A 74 5.49 8.98 -29.78
CA GLY A 74 6.56 8.02 -30.09
C GLY A 74 6.14 6.59 -29.76
N ALA A 75 6.93 5.88 -28.95
CA ALA A 75 6.62 4.52 -28.49
C ALA A 75 5.51 4.47 -27.42
N MET A 76 5.06 5.61 -26.88
CA MET A 76 3.98 5.65 -25.90
C MET A 76 2.62 5.63 -26.62
N PRO A 77 1.80 4.57 -26.48
CA PRO A 77 0.48 4.49 -27.10
C PRO A 77 -0.50 5.50 -26.49
N ALA A 78 -1.54 5.87 -27.25
CA ALA A 78 -2.63 6.70 -26.77
C ALA A 78 -3.28 6.10 -25.52
N LYS A 79 -3.53 6.92 -24.50
CA LYS A 79 -4.08 6.51 -23.19
C LYS A 79 -3.31 5.36 -22.53
N GLY A 80 -2.00 5.26 -22.77
CA GLY A 80 -1.17 4.18 -22.22
C GLY A 80 -1.55 2.79 -22.75
N GLY A 81 -2.21 2.71 -23.92
CA GLY A 81 -2.60 1.44 -24.54
C GLY A 81 -3.98 0.95 -24.12
N ASN A 82 -4.67 1.65 -23.22
CA ASN A 82 -6.01 1.32 -22.79
C ASN A 82 -7.02 2.38 -23.26
N GLY A 83 -7.68 2.10 -24.39
CA GLY A 83 -8.69 2.99 -24.99
C GLY A 83 -9.92 3.21 -24.11
N SER A 84 -10.17 2.35 -23.12
CA SER A 84 -11.33 2.43 -22.23
C SER A 84 -11.15 3.41 -21.06
N LEU A 85 -9.94 3.95 -20.86
CA LEU A 85 -9.71 4.95 -19.81
C LEU A 85 -10.41 6.28 -20.13
N ALA A 86 -11.11 6.84 -19.14
CA ALA A 86 -11.61 8.21 -19.23
C ALA A 86 -10.44 9.19 -19.26
N ASP A 87 -10.57 10.29 -20.00
CA ASP A 87 -9.49 11.26 -20.13
C ASP A 87 -9.08 11.89 -18.79
N ALA A 88 -10.02 12.01 -17.85
CA ALA A 88 -9.76 12.48 -16.49
C ALA A 88 -8.87 11.53 -15.70
N ASP A 89 -9.00 10.22 -15.92
CA ASP A 89 -8.20 9.19 -15.24
C ASP A 89 -6.76 9.17 -15.77
N VAL A 90 -6.61 9.38 -17.09
CA VAL A 90 -5.29 9.57 -17.71
C VAL A 90 -4.61 10.83 -17.19
N ARG A 91 -5.35 11.94 -17.05
CA ARG A 91 -4.80 13.18 -16.46
C ARG A 91 -4.36 12.99 -15.01
N ALA A 92 -5.20 12.35 -14.20
CA ALA A 92 -4.86 12.03 -12.81
C ALA A 92 -3.59 11.15 -12.71
N ALA A 93 -3.43 10.17 -13.62
CA ALA A 93 -2.22 9.35 -13.68
C ALA A 93 -0.98 10.18 -14.01
N VAL A 94 -1.09 11.13 -14.96
CA VAL A 94 -0.01 12.06 -15.29
C VAL A 94 0.33 12.94 -14.07
N ASP A 95 -0.66 13.45 -13.35
CA ASP A 95 -0.46 14.27 -12.14
C ASP A 95 0.25 13.48 -11.04
N TYR A 96 -0.14 12.22 -10.84
CA TYR A 96 0.56 11.32 -9.95
C TYR A 96 2.04 11.17 -10.36
N MET A 97 2.31 10.85 -11.63
CA MET A 97 3.68 10.65 -12.13
C MET A 97 4.54 11.92 -11.99
N VAL A 98 3.95 13.10 -12.26
CA VAL A 98 4.60 14.39 -12.05
C VAL A 98 4.88 14.61 -10.57
N SER A 99 3.91 14.36 -9.68
CA SER A 99 4.07 14.53 -8.22
C SER A 99 5.19 13.65 -7.64
N GLN A 100 5.40 12.47 -8.21
CA GLN A 100 6.48 11.58 -7.80
C GLN A 100 7.84 11.97 -8.40
N SER A 101 7.88 12.86 -9.39
CA SER A 101 9.08 13.20 -10.16
C SER A 101 9.48 14.68 -10.07
N GLU A 102 8.72 15.49 -9.35
CA GLU A 102 9.13 16.84 -8.94
C GLU A 102 10.12 16.73 -7.78
N GLY A 103 11.41 16.84 -8.10
CA GLY A 103 12.51 16.59 -7.17
C GLY A 103 12.31 17.16 -5.77
N GLY A 104 12.17 16.27 -4.79
CA GLY A 104 12.50 16.52 -3.38
C GLY A 104 11.77 17.66 -2.66
N LYS A 105 10.72 18.27 -3.21
CA LYS A 105 9.84 19.18 -2.47
C LYS A 105 8.59 18.46 -2.03
N ALA A 106 8.75 17.61 -1.02
CA ALA A 106 7.78 17.68 0.07
C ALA A 106 7.79 19.13 0.55
N ALA A 107 6.75 19.88 0.21
CA ALA A 107 6.52 21.17 0.82
C ALA A 107 6.32 20.92 2.32
N ALA A 108 7.38 21.17 3.08
CA ALA A 108 7.27 21.78 4.38
C ALA A 108 6.42 23.05 4.22
N ALA A 109 5.11 22.90 4.32
CA ALA A 109 4.25 23.97 4.78
C ALA A 109 4.42 23.99 6.30
N THR A 110 5.17 24.99 6.77
CA THR A 110 5.17 25.42 8.16
C THR A 110 3.73 25.67 8.61
N ALA A 111 3.20 24.78 9.46
CA ALA A 111 2.02 25.05 10.26
C ALA A 111 2.44 25.04 11.73
N ALA A 112 2.84 26.21 12.22
CA ALA A 112 2.68 26.51 13.64
C ALA A 112 1.18 26.57 13.96
N PRO A 113 0.75 26.17 15.18
CA PRO A 113 -0.61 25.72 15.43
C PRO A 113 -1.58 26.90 15.59
N ALA A 114 -2.70 26.87 14.87
CA ALA A 114 -3.89 27.66 15.18
C ALA A 114 -4.99 26.69 15.68
N PRO A 115 -5.83 27.13 16.64
CA PRO A 115 -6.43 26.26 17.64
C PRO A 115 -7.57 25.42 17.08
N ALA A 116 -7.80 24.30 17.76
CA ALA A 116 -8.94 23.41 17.55
C ALA A 116 -10.26 24.19 17.62
N ALA A 117 -10.80 24.53 16.44
CA ALA A 117 -12.22 24.77 16.27
C ALA A 117 -12.86 23.46 15.85
N ALA A 118 -13.77 22.96 16.68
CA ALA A 118 -14.59 21.80 16.41
C ALA A 118 -15.28 21.93 15.05
N ALA A 119 -14.82 21.15 14.06
CA ALA A 119 -15.48 21.01 12.78
C ALA A 119 -16.04 19.58 12.69
N ALA A 120 -17.33 19.52 12.39
CA ALA A 120 -18.13 18.31 12.27
C ALA A 120 -17.45 17.25 11.38
N ALA A 121 -17.73 15.99 11.70
CA ALA A 121 -17.29 14.82 10.93
C ALA A 121 -17.52 15.04 9.42
N PRO A 122 -16.51 14.81 8.56
CA PRO A 122 -16.75 14.81 7.13
C PRO A 122 -17.70 13.65 6.80
N ALA A 123 -18.72 13.95 6.00
CA ALA A 123 -19.67 12.97 5.50
C ALA A 123 -18.93 11.78 4.85
N PRO A 124 -19.47 10.55 4.97
CA PRO A 124 -18.89 9.39 4.31
C PRO A 124 -18.79 9.66 2.80
N MET A 125 -17.59 9.43 2.25
CA MET A 125 -17.33 9.59 0.82
C MET A 125 -18.30 8.74 0.00
N PRO A 126 -18.73 9.21 -1.18
CA PRO A 126 -19.49 8.38 -2.10
C PRO A 126 -18.61 7.22 -2.57
N VAL A 127 -19.09 6.00 -2.35
CA VAL A 127 -18.55 4.77 -2.94
C VAL A 127 -18.70 4.86 -4.46
N ALA A 128 -17.65 5.33 -5.15
CA ALA A 128 -17.57 5.26 -6.60
C ALA A 128 -17.62 3.79 -7.04
N ALA A 129 -18.43 3.50 -8.06
CA ALA A 129 -18.64 2.17 -8.60
C ALA A 129 -17.30 1.50 -8.96
N VAL A 130 -17.02 0.47 -8.19
CA VAL A 130 -15.88 -0.43 -8.29
C VAL A 130 -16.02 -1.25 -9.58
N GLY A 131 -15.13 -1.03 -10.55
CA GLY A 131 -14.84 -2.03 -11.56
C GLY A 131 -14.32 -3.29 -10.88
N ALA A 132 -14.74 -4.46 -11.36
CA ALA A 132 -14.51 -5.76 -10.73
C ALA A 132 -13.01 -6.09 -10.52
N SER A 133 -12.43 -5.64 -9.41
CA SER A 133 -11.23 -6.19 -8.75
C SER A 133 -10.82 -5.42 -7.49
N VAL A 134 -11.76 -4.78 -6.79
CA VAL A 134 -11.49 -4.25 -5.45
C VAL A 134 -11.73 -5.38 -4.45
N ASN A 135 -10.69 -5.76 -3.72
CA ASN A 135 -10.59 -6.90 -2.81
C ASN A 135 -11.89 -7.27 -2.08
N THR A 136 -12.60 -8.23 -2.67
CA THR A 136 -13.68 -9.08 -2.13
C THR A 136 -13.20 -10.01 -0.99
N PHE A 137 -12.01 -9.80 -0.45
CA PHE A 137 -11.18 -10.86 0.12
C PHE A 137 -11.47 -11.20 1.59
N ASN A 138 -12.08 -10.33 2.40
CA ASN A 138 -12.29 -10.64 3.83
C ASN A 138 -13.76 -10.70 4.29
N ARG A 139 -14.70 -10.24 3.46
CA ARG A 139 -16.12 -10.18 3.85
C ARG A 139 -16.99 -11.27 3.21
N LEU A 140 -16.50 -11.90 2.13
CA LEU A 140 -17.26 -12.85 1.30
C LEU A 140 -16.58 -14.22 1.16
N MET A 141 -15.46 -14.47 1.83
CA MET A 141 -14.88 -15.81 1.84
C MET A 141 -15.71 -16.72 2.74
N LYS A 142 -16.51 -17.60 2.12
CA LYS A 142 -16.91 -18.85 2.77
C LYS A 142 -15.62 -19.54 3.23
N PRO A 143 -15.56 -20.03 4.48
CA PRO A 143 -14.42 -20.84 4.90
C PRO A 143 -14.18 -21.93 3.86
N PRO A 144 -12.96 -22.09 3.34
CA PRO A 144 -12.67 -23.18 2.42
C PRO A 144 -13.12 -24.50 3.05
N ALA A 145 -13.89 -25.29 2.30
CA ALA A 145 -14.34 -26.61 2.76
C ALA A 145 -13.14 -27.53 3.01
N GLU A 146 -12.10 -27.39 2.19
CA GLU A 146 -10.82 -28.07 2.31
C GLU A 146 -9.69 -27.04 2.40
N ARG A 147 -8.74 -27.26 3.32
CA ARG A 147 -7.61 -26.35 3.57
C ARG A 147 -6.32 -26.97 3.04
N ASN A 148 -5.36 -26.11 2.69
CA ASN A 148 -4.01 -26.54 2.30
C ASN A 148 -4.07 -27.54 1.13
N LEU A 149 -4.92 -27.24 0.14
CA LEU A 149 -5.14 -28.07 -1.04
C LEU A 149 -3.80 -28.36 -1.75
N PRO A 150 -3.66 -29.54 -2.38
CA PRO A 150 -2.49 -29.83 -3.18
C PRO A 150 -2.41 -28.85 -4.37
N PRO A 151 -1.21 -28.60 -4.92
CA PRO A 151 -1.00 -27.64 -6.00
C PRO A 151 -1.95 -27.81 -7.19
N ALA A 152 -2.25 -29.04 -7.59
CA ALA A 152 -3.20 -29.32 -8.69
C ALA A 152 -4.65 -28.88 -8.42
N ARG A 153 -5.01 -28.51 -7.18
CA ARG A 153 -6.37 -28.15 -6.77
C ARG A 153 -6.44 -26.82 -6.03
N ASP A 154 -5.32 -26.11 -5.88
CA ASP A 154 -5.27 -24.88 -5.09
C ASP A 154 -5.78 -23.64 -5.84
N GLY A 155 -6.03 -23.76 -7.15
CA GLY A 155 -6.50 -22.67 -8.00
C GLY A 155 -5.43 -21.62 -8.31
N ILE A 156 -4.17 -21.91 -7.98
CA ILE A 156 -2.99 -21.06 -8.23
C ILE A 156 -2.11 -21.71 -9.31
N HIS A 157 -1.90 -23.01 -9.23
CA HIS A 157 -1.08 -23.75 -10.18
C HIS A 157 -1.92 -24.31 -11.34
N ASP A 158 -1.30 -24.41 -12.52
CA ASP A 158 -1.90 -25.05 -13.69
C ASP A 158 -2.04 -26.56 -13.43
N PRO A 159 -3.28 -27.10 -13.33
CA PRO A 159 -3.49 -28.50 -13.03
C PRO A 159 -3.06 -29.44 -14.16
N GLU A 160 -2.97 -28.96 -15.40
CA GLU A 160 -2.61 -29.77 -16.57
C GLU A 160 -1.09 -29.88 -16.76
N ASN A 161 -0.32 -29.14 -15.96
CA ASN A 161 1.14 -29.18 -16.01
C ASN A 161 1.68 -30.36 -15.18
N ASP A 162 2.39 -31.29 -15.81
CA ASP A 162 3.03 -32.44 -15.15
C ASP A 162 3.91 -32.03 -13.94
N GLY A 163 4.55 -30.87 -14.02
CA GLY A 163 5.37 -30.30 -12.95
C GLY A 163 4.56 -29.98 -11.69
N THR A 164 3.27 -29.64 -11.82
CA THR A 164 2.39 -29.31 -10.69
C THR A 164 2.20 -30.51 -9.76
N HIS A 165 2.13 -31.71 -10.32
CA HIS A 165 1.99 -32.95 -9.54
C HIS A 165 3.27 -33.38 -8.83
N SER A 166 4.42 -32.86 -9.26
CA SER A 166 5.72 -33.13 -8.63
C SER A 166 5.97 -32.27 -7.39
N LEU A 167 5.15 -31.23 -7.17
CA LEU A 167 5.28 -30.34 -6.02
C LEU A 167 4.76 -31.00 -4.74
N GLN A 168 5.47 -30.81 -3.63
CA GLN A 168 5.05 -31.35 -2.34
C GLN A 168 3.72 -30.73 -1.88
N PRO A 169 2.70 -31.53 -1.53
CA PRO A 169 1.44 -31.00 -1.01
C PRO A 169 1.63 -30.27 0.34
N PRO A 170 0.96 -29.12 0.56
CA PRO A 170 1.09 -28.36 1.80
C PRO A 170 0.74 -29.16 3.06
N LEU A 171 -0.27 -30.04 3.01
CA LEU A 171 -0.63 -30.90 4.15
C LEU A 171 0.51 -31.83 4.58
N ALA A 172 1.26 -32.37 3.62
CA ALA A 172 2.43 -33.19 3.89
C ALA A 172 3.57 -32.34 4.44
N ALA A 173 3.84 -31.17 3.84
CA ALA A 173 4.87 -30.25 4.29
C ALA A 173 4.63 -29.75 5.74
N PHE A 174 3.38 -29.49 6.11
CA PHE A 174 3.03 -28.95 7.43
C PHE A 174 2.82 -30.02 8.50
N GLY A 175 2.95 -31.31 8.16
CA GLY A 175 2.65 -32.42 9.06
C GLY A 175 3.41 -32.37 10.40
N SER A 176 4.69 -31.98 10.33
CA SER A 176 5.59 -31.91 11.48
C SER A 176 5.66 -30.52 12.13
N MET A 177 4.78 -29.58 11.78
CA MET A 177 4.82 -28.21 12.31
C MET A 177 3.87 -28.02 13.50
N ALA A 178 4.10 -26.98 14.30
CA ALA A 178 3.17 -26.58 15.35
C ALA A 178 1.86 -26.07 14.72
N ARG A 179 0.73 -26.41 15.33
CA ARG A 179 -0.60 -26.09 14.80
C ARG A 179 -1.24 -24.93 15.57
N ASN A 180 -1.99 -24.12 14.85
CA ASN A 180 -2.93 -23.14 15.41
C ASN A 180 -4.26 -23.19 14.64
N ASN A 181 -5.25 -22.41 15.07
CA ASN A 181 -6.54 -22.31 14.41
C ASN A 181 -6.63 -21.21 13.35
N ASP A 182 -5.53 -20.49 13.15
CA ASP A 182 -5.45 -19.29 12.35
C ASP A 182 -4.88 -19.59 10.96
N GLY A 183 -5.14 -18.73 9.97
CA GLY A 183 -4.53 -18.79 8.64
C GLY A 183 -4.48 -20.20 8.02
N ASN A 184 -3.25 -20.63 7.66
CA ASN A 184 -2.94 -21.94 7.09
C ASN A 184 -2.83 -23.09 8.13
N ARG A 185 -3.24 -22.83 9.38
CA ARG A 185 -3.20 -23.76 10.54
C ARG A 185 -1.79 -24.14 10.99
N VAL A 186 -0.81 -23.30 10.67
CA VAL A 186 0.57 -23.43 11.14
C VAL A 186 0.88 -22.28 12.07
N ASP A 187 1.38 -22.62 13.25
CA ASP A 187 2.01 -21.65 14.14
C ASP A 187 3.48 -21.51 13.74
N TRP A 188 3.74 -20.61 12.80
CA TRP A 188 5.09 -20.42 12.25
C TRP A 188 6.09 -19.97 13.31
N VAL A 189 5.70 -19.08 14.21
CA VAL A 189 6.56 -18.55 15.28
C VAL A 189 6.94 -19.67 16.25
N LYS A 190 5.95 -20.46 16.70
CA LYS A 190 6.21 -21.60 17.57
C LYS A 190 7.05 -22.67 16.88
N THR A 191 6.76 -22.96 15.60
CA THR A 191 7.49 -23.97 14.82
C THR A 191 8.98 -23.60 14.67
N LEU A 192 9.28 -22.33 14.40
CA LEU A 192 10.66 -21.82 14.35
C LEU A 192 11.32 -21.85 15.73
N GLY A 193 10.63 -21.38 16.78
CA GLY A 193 11.17 -21.35 18.14
C GLY A 193 11.45 -22.74 18.72
N GLU A 194 10.70 -23.76 18.30
CA GLU A 194 10.91 -25.17 18.65
C GLU A 194 11.94 -25.87 17.74
N ASN A 195 12.56 -25.16 16.78
CA ASN A 195 13.49 -25.72 15.78
C ASN A 195 12.93 -26.93 15.02
N ARG A 196 11.60 -26.99 14.81
CA ARG A 196 10.95 -28.08 14.07
C ARG A 196 11.23 -28.02 12.57
N ILE A 197 11.81 -26.91 12.13
CA ILE A 197 12.23 -26.60 10.77
C ILE A 197 13.53 -25.81 10.83
N THR A 198 14.30 -25.86 9.75
CA THR A 198 15.52 -25.08 9.58
C THR A 198 15.45 -24.39 8.23
N PRO A 199 14.87 -23.17 8.17
CA PRO A 199 14.76 -22.44 6.91
C PRO A 199 16.14 -22.19 6.32
N ARG A 200 16.22 -22.29 5.00
CA ARG A 200 17.38 -21.81 4.24
C ARG A 200 17.19 -20.32 3.98
N PHE A 201 18.24 -19.54 4.22
CA PHE A 201 18.21 -18.09 4.03
C PHE A 201 18.69 -17.64 2.65
N ASP A 202 19.43 -18.51 1.96
CA ASP A 202 19.80 -18.31 0.57
C ASP A 202 19.60 -19.59 -0.24
N ARG A 203 19.24 -19.39 -1.52
CA ARG A 203 19.00 -20.49 -2.47
C ARG A 203 20.30 -21.21 -2.86
N ASN A 204 21.39 -20.47 -2.95
CA ASN A 204 22.68 -20.92 -3.47
C ASN A 204 23.72 -21.13 -2.36
N ASP A 205 23.72 -20.29 -1.33
CA ASP A 205 24.61 -20.42 -0.18
C ASP A 205 23.94 -21.18 0.97
N PRO A 206 24.35 -22.43 1.27
CA PRO A 206 23.80 -23.19 2.38
C PRO A 206 24.20 -22.63 3.76
N ASN A 207 25.23 -21.78 3.83
CA ASN A 207 25.76 -21.22 5.07
C ASN A 207 25.32 -19.77 5.31
N ALA A 208 24.47 -19.23 4.43
CA ALA A 208 23.91 -17.90 4.60
C ALA A 208 23.18 -17.79 5.94
N LYS A 209 23.49 -16.74 6.69
CA LYS A 209 22.90 -16.48 8.01
C LYS A 209 21.68 -15.57 7.87
N PRO A 210 20.68 -15.71 8.76
CA PRO A 210 19.54 -14.83 8.75
C PRO A 210 19.93 -13.41 9.17
N MET A 211 19.38 -12.43 8.46
CA MET A 211 19.38 -11.04 8.92
C MET A 211 18.16 -10.83 9.83
N VAL A 212 18.26 -11.27 11.08
CA VAL A 212 17.20 -11.06 12.07
C VAL A 212 17.32 -9.66 12.65
N MET A 213 16.25 -8.90 12.57
CA MET A 213 16.19 -7.55 13.13
C MET A 213 15.30 -7.53 14.37
N ASP A 214 15.92 -7.44 15.54
CA ASP A 214 15.21 -7.38 16.81
C ASP A 214 14.83 -5.94 17.20
N LEU A 215 13.77 -5.45 16.55
CA LEU A 215 13.20 -4.15 16.88
C LEU A 215 11.67 -4.16 16.81
N ASN A 216 11.06 -3.35 17.66
CA ASN A 216 9.63 -3.14 17.69
C ASN A 216 9.29 -1.76 17.12
N ILE A 217 8.48 -1.74 16.06
CA ILE A 217 7.86 -0.51 15.59
C ILE A 217 6.52 -0.35 16.29
N VAL A 218 6.39 0.73 17.04
CA VAL A 218 5.14 1.10 17.70
C VAL A 218 4.39 2.08 16.81
N ARG A 219 3.13 1.76 16.54
CA ARG A 219 2.21 2.67 15.85
C ARG A 219 1.19 3.18 16.84
N GLU A 220 1.26 4.49 17.07
CA GLU A 220 0.27 5.19 17.87
C GLU A 220 -1.08 5.18 17.17
N VAL A 221 -2.11 4.80 17.90
CA VAL A 221 -3.48 4.78 17.41
C VAL A 221 -4.22 5.97 18.00
N LYS A 222 -5.10 6.63 17.24
CA LYS A 222 -5.98 7.66 17.81
C LYS A 222 -7.15 7.00 18.54
N GLY A 223 -7.46 7.45 19.76
CA GLY A 223 -8.58 6.93 20.57
C GLY A 223 -8.14 6.07 21.76
N SER A 224 -9.07 5.26 22.28
CA SER A 224 -8.91 4.50 23.54
C SER A 224 -8.22 3.15 23.40
N MET A 225 -8.14 2.58 22.19
CA MET A 225 -7.46 1.32 21.95
C MET A 225 -5.96 1.44 22.24
N PRO A 226 -5.29 0.40 22.76
CA PRO A 226 -3.83 0.37 22.92
C PRO A 226 -3.10 0.64 21.59
N ASP A 227 -1.83 0.99 21.66
CA ASP A 227 -0.99 1.15 20.48
C ASP A 227 -0.63 -0.20 19.85
N VAL A 228 -0.39 -0.18 18.55
CA VAL A 228 -0.06 -1.38 17.79
C VAL A 228 1.43 -1.61 17.80
N VAL A 229 1.87 -2.83 18.11
CA VAL A 229 3.28 -3.22 18.05
C VAL A 229 3.51 -4.13 16.85
N TYR A 230 4.49 -3.77 16.04
CA TYR A 230 5.01 -4.60 14.96
C TYR A 230 6.44 -5.05 15.30
N PRO A 231 6.65 -6.34 15.62
CA PRO A 231 7.98 -6.84 15.94
C PRO A 231 8.67 -7.35 14.68
N HIS A 232 9.82 -6.76 14.31
CA HIS A 232 10.57 -7.20 13.12
C HIS A 232 11.16 -8.59 13.30
N LYS A 233 11.50 -9.00 14.53
CA LYS A 233 12.17 -10.29 14.82
C LYS A 233 11.39 -11.46 14.23
N GLN A 234 10.13 -11.63 14.62
CA GLN A 234 9.29 -12.74 14.16
C GLN A 234 9.00 -12.70 12.65
N HIS A 235 9.15 -11.54 12.01
CA HIS A 235 8.98 -11.43 10.56
C HIS A 235 10.29 -11.72 9.81
N THR A 236 11.44 -11.35 10.38
CA THR A 236 12.78 -11.49 9.76
C THR A 236 13.50 -12.78 10.12
N GLU A 237 12.95 -13.59 11.02
CA GLU A 237 13.43 -14.94 11.34
C GLU A 237 13.28 -15.93 10.17
N TRP A 238 12.42 -15.61 9.21
CA TRP A 238 12.27 -16.39 7.97
C TRP A 238 12.20 -15.47 6.74
N LEU A 239 11.49 -14.35 6.80
CA LEU A 239 11.28 -13.51 5.63
C LEU A 239 12.47 -12.57 5.38
N ASP A 240 12.72 -12.31 4.11
CA ASP A 240 13.69 -11.33 3.67
C ASP A 240 13.07 -9.92 3.65
N CYS A 241 13.91 -8.89 3.75
CA CYS A 241 13.45 -7.50 3.72
C CYS A 241 12.63 -7.17 2.45
N SER A 242 12.97 -7.80 1.31
CA SER A 242 12.28 -7.62 0.03
C SER A 242 10.85 -8.16 0.02
N ASN A 243 10.50 -9.06 0.93
CA ASN A 243 9.11 -9.52 1.06
C ASN A 243 8.18 -8.40 1.53
N CYS A 244 8.71 -7.34 2.13
CA CYS A 244 7.95 -6.23 2.69
C CYS A 244 8.27 -4.88 2.03
N HIS A 245 9.55 -4.62 1.76
CA HIS A 245 10.03 -3.33 1.29
C HIS A 245 10.44 -3.35 -0.18
N PRO A 246 10.18 -2.27 -0.94
CA PRO A 246 9.40 -1.08 -0.55
C PRO A 246 7.88 -1.24 -0.81
N ALA A 247 7.46 -2.37 -1.37
CA ALA A 247 6.13 -2.52 -1.97
C ALA A 247 4.96 -2.47 -0.97
N ILE A 248 5.09 -3.14 0.17
CA ILE A 248 4.04 -3.18 1.21
C ILE A 248 4.26 -2.04 2.20
N PHE A 249 5.52 -1.83 2.58
CA PHE A 249 5.93 -0.76 3.48
C PHE A 249 7.11 -0.01 2.86
N VAL A 250 7.12 1.31 2.98
CA VAL A 250 8.28 2.14 2.66
C VAL A 250 9.19 2.19 3.89
N PRO A 251 10.50 1.91 3.78
CA PRO A 251 11.43 1.94 4.91
C PRO A 251 11.79 3.38 5.32
N GLN A 252 10.77 4.21 5.55
CA GLN A 252 10.90 5.62 5.90
C GLN A 252 9.87 5.99 6.99
N LYS A 253 10.33 6.71 8.02
CA LYS A 253 9.48 7.17 9.11
C LYS A 253 8.34 8.04 8.57
N GLY A 254 7.11 7.72 8.98
CA GLY A 254 5.91 8.47 8.59
C GLY A 254 5.39 8.21 7.17
N ALA A 255 6.13 7.47 6.33
CA ALA A 255 5.71 7.19 4.95
C ALA A 255 4.57 6.16 4.85
N ASN A 256 4.42 5.30 5.87
CA ASN A 256 3.40 4.25 5.88
C ASN A 256 2.14 4.73 6.60
N GLN A 257 1.09 5.06 5.85
CA GLN A 257 -0.24 5.34 6.40
C GLN A 257 -1.08 4.07 6.39
N ILE A 258 -1.54 3.63 7.56
CA ILE A 258 -2.27 2.38 7.75
C ILE A 258 -3.53 2.68 8.54
N SER A 259 -4.66 2.15 8.09
CA SER A 259 -5.94 2.20 8.80
C SER A 259 -6.53 0.80 8.93
N MET A 260 -7.47 0.61 9.85
CA MET A 260 -8.19 -0.66 9.92
C MET A 260 -8.95 -0.96 8.62
N ALA A 261 -9.47 0.07 7.94
CA ALA A 261 -10.13 -0.10 6.65
C ALA A 261 -9.16 -0.63 5.59
N SER A 262 -7.95 -0.07 5.48
CA SER A 262 -6.94 -0.56 4.52
C SER A 262 -6.47 -1.98 4.85
N ILE A 263 -6.35 -2.32 6.14
CA ILE A 263 -6.01 -3.69 6.58
C ILE A 263 -7.10 -4.68 6.15
N LEU A 264 -8.38 -4.35 6.37
CA LEU A 264 -9.49 -5.21 5.96
C LEU A 264 -9.56 -5.41 4.44
N LEU A 265 -9.11 -4.40 3.67
CA LEU A 265 -8.97 -4.45 2.21
C LEU A 265 -7.70 -5.18 1.72
N GLY A 266 -6.92 -5.78 2.64
CA GLY A 266 -5.73 -6.56 2.28
C GLY A 266 -4.46 -5.75 2.03
N GLN A 267 -4.41 -4.49 2.49
CA GLN A 267 -3.24 -3.63 2.36
C GLN A 267 -2.42 -3.58 3.66
N GLY A 268 -1.12 -3.31 3.55
CA GLY A 268 -0.21 -3.24 4.70
C GLY A 268 -0.22 -4.55 5.49
N CYS A 269 -0.59 -4.50 6.77
CA CYS A 269 -0.71 -5.69 7.62
C CYS A 269 -1.71 -6.73 7.06
N GLY A 270 -2.73 -6.27 6.32
CA GLY A 270 -3.75 -7.14 5.72
C GLY A 270 -3.25 -8.04 4.59
N VAL A 271 -2.03 -7.81 4.08
CA VAL A 271 -1.42 -8.71 3.09
C VAL A 271 -1.21 -10.11 3.67
N CYS A 272 -0.88 -10.18 4.98
CA CYS A 272 -0.54 -11.43 5.67
C CYS A 272 -1.57 -11.85 6.73
N HIS A 273 -2.08 -10.91 7.53
CA HIS A 273 -3.02 -11.21 8.62
C HIS A 273 -4.39 -11.65 8.07
N GLY A 274 -4.87 -12.81 8.55
CA GLY A 274 -6.08 -13.47 8.04
C GLY A 274 -5.83 -14.48 6.91
N LYS A 275 -4.62 -14.55 6.37
CA LYS A 275 -4.21 -15.56 5.37
C LYS A 275 -3.17 -16.53 5.93
N VAL A 276 -2.02 -15.97 6.33
CA VAL A 276 -0.85 -16.74 6.83
C VAL A 276 -0.58 -16.47 8.30
N ALA A 277 -1.05 -15.34 8.82
CA ALA A 277 -0.98 -14.97 10.23
C ALA A 277 -2.38 -14.90 10.87
N PHE A 278 -2.41 -14.66 12.17
CA PHE A 278 -3.63 -14.57 12.97
C PHE A 278 -4.66 -13.59 12.41
N PRO A 279 -5.97 -13.83 12.64
CA PRO A 279 -7.04 -13.04 12.04
C PRO A 279 -7.07 -11.61 12.60
N VAL A 280 -7.48 -10.67 11.74
CA VAL A 280 -7.61 -9.24 12.08
C VAL A 280 -8.65 -8.99 13.18
N SER A 281 -9.54 -9.96 13.45
CA SER A 281 -10.50 -9.90 14.55
C SER A 281 -9.89 -10.06 15.94
N ASP A 282 -8.65 -10.56 16.06
CA ASP A 282 -7.95 -10.64 17.34
C ASP A 282 -7.26 -9.31 17.67
N CYS A 283 -8.07 -8.33 18.07
CA CYS A 283 -7.64 -6.95 18.27
C CYS A 283 -6.45 -6.84 19.25
N ARG A 284 -6.39 -7.66 20.30
CA ARG A 284 -5.38 -7.54 21.37
C ARG A 284 -4.00 -8.01 20.95
N ARG A 285 -3.90 -8.93 19.97
CA ARG A 285 -2.60 -9.34 19.42
C ARG A 285 -1.90 -8.21 18.68
N CYS A 286 -2.65 -7.35 18.00
CA CYS A 286 -2.11 -6.15 17.37
C CYS A 286 -1.94 -5.01 18.38
N HIS A 287 -3.01 -4.68 19.10
CA HIS A 287 -3.07 -3.59 20.08
C HIS A 287 -2.52 -4.05 21.44
N SER A 288 -1.23 -4.33 21.47
CA SER A 288 -0.55 -4.97 22.60
C SER A 288 0.20 -4.01 23.51
N LYS A 289 0.44 -2.76 23.09
CA LYS A 289 1.10 -1.75 23.94
C LYS A 289 0.09 -0.83 24.57
N SER A 290 -0.08 -0.92 25.88
CA SER A 290 -0.98 -0.04 26.64
C SER A 290 -0.58 1.43 26.47
N LYS A 291 -1.59 2.29 26.46
CA LYS A 291 -1.40 3.74 26.53
C LYS A 291 -1.25 4.18 27.98
N PRO A 292 -0.44 5.21 28.24
CA PRO A 292 -0.48 5.89 29.53
C PRO A 292 -1.90 6.38 29.80
N LEU A 293 -2.40 6.16 31.03
CA LEU A 293 -3.66 6.78 31.45
C LEU A 293 -3.49 8.30 31.37
N PRO A 294 -4.49 9.06 30.89
CA PRO A 294 -4.43 10.50 31.02
C PRO A 294 -4.22 10.83 32.49
N ALA A 295 -3.26 11.72 32.79
CA ALA A 295 -3.02 12.18 34.14
C ALA A 295 -4.37 12.60 34.74
N ARG A 296 -4.72 12.04 35.91
CA ARG A 296 -5.93 12.46 36.62
C ARG A 296 -5.81 13.97 36.76
N ALA A 297 -6.71 14.72 36.14
CA ALA A 297 -6.79 16.15 36.38
C ALA A 297 -7.00 16.29 37.89
N ASP A 298 -6.02 16.90 38.55
CA ASP A 298 -6.05 17.12 39.99
C ASP A 298 -7.41 17.73 40.34
N ALA A 299 -8.17 17.01 41.17
CA ALA A 299 -9.42 17.52 41.70
C ALA A 299 -9.07 18.78 42.47
N LYS A 300 -9.46 19.94 41.93
CA LYS A 300 -9.29 21.23 42.58
C LYS A 300 -9.97 21.15 43.96
N PRO A 301 -9.28 21.54 45.05
CA PRO A 301 -9.80 21.40 46.42
C PRO A 301 -11.10 22.16 46.65
#